data_AF-A0A017T976-F1
#
_entry.id   AF-A0A017T976-F1
#
_cell.length_a   1.000
_cell.length_b   1.000
_cell.length_c   1.000
_cell.angle_alpha   90.00
_cell.angle_beta   90.00
_cell.angle_gamma   90.00
#
_symmetry.space_group_name_H-M   'P 1'
#
loop_
_entity.id
_entity.type
_entity.pdbx_description
1 polymer ?
#
loop_
_entity_poly.entity_id
_entity_poly.type
_entity_poly.pdbx_seq_one_letter_code
_entity_poly.pdbx_strand_id
1 'polypeptide(L)'
;MSSDAIAVLHPRNPDVLRQYLDLDEESEESEGLYAEALPDGTMLVHTFQEFALFADDPEAGREWMAQFGDDLLDVHDDPRGVVFFPDSIEPEGQTYDAVVAEVIGDGAWVQVPELAGEDEARGEDEDDEEYEDEDDDALAQGAGGVFGAAGAAFPQGMQRNMADMDLKDVAEMAQKLLSGLDFSALMAAEDPQQALTAMQAKMRAQFEQFAREQGAAADDEGDDDEGDDEGDDAEFPGDDDEGPKNDKAR
;
A
#
# COMPACT_ATOMS: atom_id res chain seq x y z
N MET A 1 -30.43 20.73 -12.84
CA MET A 1 -30.55 19.44 -13.55
C MET A 1 -29.32 18.67 -13.13
N SER A 2 -29.46 17.45 -12.64
CA SER A 2 -28.29 16.61 -12.40
C SER A 2 -27.65 16.28 -13.75
N SER A 3 -26.33 16.30 -13.77
CA SER A 3 -25.52 15.85 -14.89
C SER A 3 -25.05 14.44 -14.59
N ASP A 4 -25.10 13.58 -15.58
CA ASP A 4 -24.55 12.23 -15.47
C ASP A 4 -23.02 12.29 -15.52
N ALA A 5 -22.36 11.30 -14.96
CA ALA A 5 -20.90 11.21 -14.99
C ALA A 5 -20.43 10.44 -16.24
N ILE A 6 -19.31 10.90 -16.78
CA ILE A 6 -18.54 10.21 -17.80
C ILE A 6 -17.18 9.85 -17.20
N ALA A 7 -16.77 8.60 -17.34
CA ALA A 7 -15.48 8.09 -16.91
C ALA A 7 -14.49 8.03 -18.08
N VAL A 8 -13.26 8.52 -17.89
CA VAL A 8 -12.19 8.43 -18.89
C VAL A 8 -11.33 7.20 -18.62
N LEU A 9 -11.42 6.20 -19.49
CA LEU A 9 -10.63 4.98 -19.39
C LEU A 9 -9.51 4.96 -20.43
N HIS A 10 -8.32 4.52 -20.01
CA HIS A 10 -7.14 4.41 -20.88
C HIS A 10 -6.66 2.95 -20.88
N PRO A 11 -7.33 2.08 -21.66
CA PRO A 11 -6.99 0.66 -21.70
C PRO A 11 -5.68 0.45 -22.45
N ARG A 12 -4.82 -0.43 -21.94
CA ARG A 12 -3.64 -0.89 -22.70
C ARG A 12 -4.04 -1.69 -23.94
N ASN A 13 -5.17 -2.37 -23.83
CA ASN A 13 -5.79 -3.12 -24.91
C ASN A 13 -7.29 -2.79 -24.99
N PRO A 14 -7.73 -1.97 -25.95
CA PRO A 14 -9.15 -1.63 -26.14
C PRO A 14 -10.07 -2.84 -26.32
N ASP A 15 -9.55 -3.98 -26.76
CA ASP A 15 -10.35 -5.19 -26.95
C ASP A 15 -10.88 -5.77 -25.62
N VAL A 16 -10.22 -5.51 -24.49
CA VAL A 16 -10.64 -5.97 -23.14
C VAL A 16 -11.95 -5.32 -22.73
N LEU A 17 -12.18 -4.07 -23.13
CA LEU A 17 -13.40 -3.34 -22.79
C LEU A 17 -14.63 -3.79 -23.58
N ARG A 18 -14.46 -4.49 -24.71
CA ARG A 18 -15.60 -4.93 -25.54
C ARG A 18 -16.56 -5.91 -24.86
N GLN A 19 -16.12 -6.60 -23.81
CA GLN A 19 -17.00 -7.50 -23.05
C GLN A 19 -17.90 -6.75 -22.06
N TYR A 20 -17.54 -5.50 -21.73
CA TYR A 20 -18.26 -4.66 -20.76
C TYR A 20 -19.06 -3.53 -21.44
N LEU A 21 -18.57 -3.06 -22.59
CA LEU A 21 -19.09 -1.90 -23.27
C LEU A 21 -19.93 -2.28 -24.49
N ASP A 22 -21.01 -1.54 -24.66
CA ASP A 22 -21.78 -1.55 -25.89
C ASP A 22 -21.19 -0.51 -26.83
N LEU A 23 -20.49 -0.97 -27.88
CA LEU A 23 -19.81 -0.11 -28.85
C LEU A 23 -20.63 0.09 -30.13
N ASP A 24 -21.74 -0.64 -30.30
CA ASP A 24 -22.63 -0.51 -31.45
C ASP A 24 -23.76 0.48 -31.16
N GLU A 25 -23.72 1.63 -31.83
CA GLU A 25 -24.77 2.66 -31.81
C GLU A 25 -26.17 2.16 -32.24
N GLU A 26 -26.29 0.92 -32.75
CA GLU A 26 -27.52 0.36 -33.30
C GLU A 26 -28.29 -0.56 -32.34
N SER A 27 -27.76 -0.87 -31.15
CA SER A 27 -28.41 -1.81 -30.23
C SER A 27 -29.30 -1.09 -29.21
N GLU A 28 -30.59 -0.89 -29.55
CA GLU A 28 -31.60 -0.36 -28.61
C GLU A 28 -31.90 -1.31 -27.43
N GLU A 29 -31.33 -2.53 -27.43
CA GLU A 29 -31.63 -3.59 -26.45
C GLU A 29 -30.40 -4.07 -25.65
N SER A 30 -29.24 -3.41 -25.78
CA SER A 30 -28.06 -3.85 -25.03
C SER A 30 -28.10 -3.38 -23.57
N GLU A 31 -27.77 -4.29 -22.66
CA GLU A 31 -27.65 -4.03 -21.22
C GLU A 31 -26.27 -3.43 -20.85
N GLY A 32 -25.42 -3.11 -21.85
CA GLY A 32 -24.06 -2.63 -21.66
C GLY A 32 -23.93 -1.12 -21.38
N LEU A 33 -22.76 -0.71 -20.89
CA LEU A 33 -22.42 0.70 -20.72
C LEU A 33 -22.13 1.31 -22.08
N TYR A 34 -22.78 2.43 -22.38
CA TYR A 34 -22.50 3.21 -23.59
C TYR A 34 -21.12 3.86 -23.47
N ALA A 35 -20.30 3.74 -24.51
CA ALA A 35 -18.98 4.35 -24.55
C ALA A 35 -18.62 4.90 -25.92
N GLU A 36 -17.93 6.03 -25.93
CA GLU A 36 -17.33 6.62 -27.12
C GLU A 36 -15.83 6.31 -27.17
N ALA A 37 -15.37 5.73 -28.27
CA ALA A 37 -13.96 5.40 -28.48
C ALA A 37 -13.23 6.54 -29.21
N LEU A 38 -12.12 7.01 -28.65
CA LEU A 38 -11.26 8.02 -29.27
C LEU A 38 -10.18 7.40 -30.16
N PRO A 39 -9.56 8.18 -31.07
CA PRO A 39 -8.55 7.68 -32.00
C PRO A 39 -7.31 7.00 -31.38
N ASP A 40 -6.95 7.33 -30.14
CA ASP A 40 -5.81 6.73 -29.43
C ASP A 40 -6.16 5.47 -28.62
N GLY A 41 -7.43 5.06 -28.61
CA GLY A 41 -7.92 3.92 -27.83
C GLY A 41 -8.51 4.27 -26.47
N THR A 42 -8.50 5.55 -26.07
CA THR A 42 -9.22 6.04 -24.89
C THR A 42 -10.72 5.81 -25.05
N MET A 43 -11.41 5.49 -23.95
CA MET A 43 -12.86 5.31 -23.92
C MET A 43 -13.50 6.33 -22.98
N LEU A 44 -14.54 7.02 -23.45
CA LEU A 44 -15.42 7.86 -22.65
C LEU A 44 -16.67 7.06 -22.30
N VAL A 45 -16.74 6.54 -21.08
CA VAL A 45 -17.81 5.63 -20.65
C VAL A 45 -18.87 6.41 -19.88
N HIS A 46 -20.11 6.39 -20.37
CA HIS A 46 -21.23 7.02 -19.68
C HIS A 46 -21.72 6.11 -18.55
N THR A 47 -21.68 6.61 -17.31
CA THR A 47 -22.02 5.79 -16.14
C THR A 47 -23.53 5.75 -15.87
N PHE A 48 -24.29 6.71 -16.43
CA PHE A 48 -25.71 6.98 -16.12
C PHE A 48 -26.00 7.22 -14.63
N GLN A 49 -24.97 7.55 -13.86
CA GLN A 49 -25.08 7.95 -12.46
C GLN A 49 -24.74 9.43 -12.32
N GLU A 50 -25.35 10.11 -11.36
CA GLU A 50 -25.14 11.55 -11.17
C GLU A 50 -23.68 11.86 -10.81
N PHE A 51 -23.07 12.84 -11.48
CA PHE A 51 -21.68 13.25 -11.22
C PHE A 51 -21.41 13.62 -9.77
N ALA A 52 -22.39 14.23 -9.09
CA ALA A 52 -22.27 14.60 -7.68
C ALA A 52 -21.96 13.41 -6.76
N LEU A 53 -22.43 12.20 -7.13
CA LEU A 53 -22.15 10.99 -6.36
C LEU A 53 -20.63 10.71 -6.30
N PHE A 54 -19.95 10.78 -7.44
CA PHE A 54 -18.50 10.53 -7.52
C PHE A 54 -17.66 11.68 -6.96
N ALA A 55 -18.16 12.91 -7.08
CA ALA A 55 -17.48 14.10 -6.56
C ALA A 55 -17.54 14.18 -5.03
N ASP A 56 -18.67 13.81 -4.43
CA ASP A 56 -18.89 13.85 -2.98
C ASP A 56 -18.43 12.55 -2.29
N ASP A 57 -18.48 11.41 -2.98
CA ASP A 57 -18.13 10.09 -2.46
C ASP A 57 -17.25 9.28 -3.43
N PRO A 58 -15.91 9.30 -3.24
CA PRO A 58 -14.99 8.49 -4.04
C PRO A 58 -15.23 6.98 -3.92
N GLU A 59 -15.86 6.47 -2.85
CA GLU A 59 -16.16 5.04 -2.73
C GLU A 59 -17.16 4.57 -3.78
N ALA A 60 -18.15 5.40 -4.12
CA ALA A 60 -19.09 5.10 -5.20
C ALA A 60 -18.38 4.90 -6.56
N GLY A 61 -17.31 5.68 -6.82
CA GLY A 61 -16.48 5.48 -8.00
C GLY A 61 -15.70 4.16 -7.97
N ARG A 62 -15.23 3.74 -6.79
CA ARG A 62 -14.56 2.44 -6.62
C ARG A 62 -15.53 1.29 -6.80
N GLU A 63 -16.74 1.38 -6.25
CA GLU A 63 -17.80 0.39 -6.44
C GLU A 63 -18.17 0.27 -7.93
N TRP A 64 -18.28 1.40 -8.64
CA TRP A 64 -18.50 1.38 -10.09
C TRP A 64 -17.34 0.71 -10.83
N MET A 65 -16.09 1.00 -10.48
CA MET A 65 -14.92 0.34 -11.09
C MET A 65 -14.81 -1.14 -10.74
N ALA A 66 -15.34 -1.58 -9.60
CA ALA A 66 -15.30 -2.98 -9.18
C ALA A 66 -16.05 -3.92 -10.14
N GLN A 67 -16.94 -3.41 -10.99
CA GLN A 67 -17.61 -4.21 -12.02
C GLN A 67 -16.64 -4.78 -13.08
N PHE A 68 -15.46 -4.16 -13.26
CA PHE A 68 -14.42 -4.67 -14.15
C PHE A 68 -13.62 -5.83 -13.52
N GLY A 69 -13.72 -6.04 -12.20
CA GLY A 69 -13.04 -7.12 -11.49
C GLY A 69 -11.53 -7.11 -11.71
N ASP A 70 -10.97 -8.30 -11.94
CA ASP A 70 -9.52 -8.50 -12.17
C ASP A 70 -9.00 -7.81 -13.44
N ASP A 71 -9.89 -7.43 -14.38
CA ASP A 71 -9.51 -6.77 -15.63
C ASP A 71 -9.32 -5.24 -15.47
N LEU A 72 -9.58 -4.67 -14.28
CA LEU A 72 -9.52 -3.22 -14.05
C LEU A 72 -8.16 -2.61 -14.44
N LEU A 73 -7.06 -3.32 -14.16
CA LEU A 73 -5.70 -2.89 -14.50
C LEU A 73 -5.38 -2.95 -16.00
N ASP A 74 -6.11 -3.77 -16.76
CA ASP A 74 -6.01 -3.82 -18.22
C ASP A 74 -6.92 -2.78 -18.89
N VAL A 75 -8.00 -2.42 -18.20
CA VAL A 75 -8.99 -1.39 -18.59
C VAL A 75 -8.48 0.03 -18.34
N HIS A 76 -7.61 0.24 -17.35
CA HIS A 76 -7.07 1.54 -17.02
C HIS A 76 -5.63 1.46 -16.51
N ASP A 77 -4.72 2.26 -17.08
CA ASP A 77 -3.30 2.21 -16.72
C ASP A 77 -2.72 3.50 -16.09
N ASP A 78 -3.54 4.53 -15.86
CA ASP A 78 -3.07 5.73 -15.17
C ASP A 78 -2.99 5.49 -13.64
N PRO A 79 -1.80 5.63 -13.02
CA PRO A 79 -1.64 5.41 -11.59
C PRO A 79 -2.39 6.45 -10.71
N ARG A 80 -2.86 7.56 -11.29
CA ARG A 80 -3.67 8.58 -10.57
C ARG A 80 -5.09 8.10 -10.31
N GLY A 81 -5.55 7.06 -11.00
CA GLY A 81 -6.93 6.55 -10.95
C GLY A 81 -7.75 6.95 -12.17
N VAL A 82 -9.07 6.84 -12.08
CA VAL A 82 -9.99 7.19 -13.18
C VAL A 82 -10.56 8.60 -12.95
N VAL A 83 -10.60 9.42 -13.99
CA VAL A 83 -11.28 10.72 -13.95
C VAL A 83 -12.75 10.53 -14.32
N PHE A 84 -13.62 11.06 -13.45
CA PHE A 84 -15.05 11.21 -13.69
C PHE A 84 -15.33 12.70 -13.92
N PHE A 85 -16.18 13.04 -14.88
CA PHE A 85 -16.56 14.44 -15.16
C PHE A 85 -18.03 14.53 -15.58
N PRO A 86 -18.69 15.69 -15.41
CA PRO A 86 -20.10 15.83 -15.77
C PRO A 86 -20.29 15.88 -17.29
N ASP A 87 -21.33 15.21 -17.79
CA ASP A 87 -21.73 15.17 -19.20
C ASP A 87 -22.00 16.54 -19.85
N SER A 88 -22.19 17.58 -19.03
CA SER A 88 -22.29 18.96 -19.49
C SER A 88 -21.00 19.52 -20.13
N ILE A 89 -19.88 18.81 -19.96
CA ILE A 89 -18.59 19.12 -20.58
C ILE A 89 -18.42 18.21 -21.79
N GLU A 90 -18.32 18.81 -22.98
CA GLU A 90 -18.07 18.11 -24.23
C GLU A 90 -16.58 18.31 -24.62
N PRO A 91 -15.66 17.41 -24.21
CA PRO A 91 -14.25 17.57 -24.53
C PRO A 91 -14.01 17.48 -26.05
N GLU A 92 -13.15 18.36 -26.58
CA GLU A 92 -12.76 18.35 -28.00
C GLU A 92 -11.52 17.46 -28.24
N GLY A 93 -10.76 17.20 -27.17
CA GLY A 93 -9.57 16.36 -27.16
C GLY A 93 -9.83 14.96 -27.73
N GLN A 94 -8.92 14.50 -28.60
CA GLN A 94 -8.99 13.20 -29.28
C GLN A 94 -7.97 12.19 -28.72
N THR A 95 -7.37 12.52 -27.58
CA THR A 95 -6.37 11.70 -26.90
C THR A 95 -6.59 11.79 -25.39
N TYR A 96 -6.21 10.76 -24.63
CA TYR A 96 -6.32 10.72 -23.17
C TYR A 96 -5.84 12.01 -22.50
N ASP A 97 -4.58 12.40 -22.76
CA ASP A 97 -3.97 13.58 -22.13
C ASP A 97 -4.71 14.88 -22.47
N ALA A 98 -5.25 14.99 -23.68
CA ALA A 98 -6.00 16.17 -24.11
C ALA A 98 -7.36 16.24 -23.41
N VAL A 99 -8.09 15.12 -23.35
CA VAL A 99 -9.37 15.04 -22.63
C VAL A 99 -9.16 15.34 -21.15
N VAL A 100 -8.21 14.67 -20.50
CA VAL A 100 -7.91 14.88 -19.08
C VAL A 100 -7.54 16.35 -18.82
N ALA A 101 -6.72 16.97 -19.67
CA ALA A 101 -6.37 18.39 -19.51
C ALA A 101 -7.57 19.33 -19.61
N GLU A 102 -8.59 18.99 -20.40
CA GLU A 102 -9.83 19.77 -20.54
C GLU A 102 -10.78 19.57 -19.35
N VAL A 103 -10.98 18.32 -18.92
CA VAL A 103 -12.02 18.00 -17.93
C VAL A 103 -11.54 18.11 -16.48
N ILE A 104 -10.22 18.08 -16.22
CA ILE A 104 -9.70 18.00 -14.85
C ILE A 104 -10.05 19.20 -13.96
N GLY A 105 -10.39 20.34 -14.55
CA GLY A 105 -10.83 21.52 -13.78
C GLY A 105 -12.12 21.29 -13.00
N ASP A 106 -13.02 20.48 -13.56
CA ASP A 106 -14.37 20.22 -13.05
C ASP A 106 -14.61 18.74 -12.73
N GLY A 107 -13.68 17.85 -13.10
CA GLY A 107 -13.75 16.42 -12.84
C GLY A 107 -13.21 16.01 -11.46
N ALA A 108 -13.50 14.77 -11.07
CA ALA A 108 -13.05 14.13 -9.84
C ALA A 108 -12.16 12.91 -10.18
N TRP A 109 -11.00 12.81 -9.55
CA TRP A 109 -10.17 11.61 -9.59
C TRP A 109 -10.66 10.60 -8.56
N VAL A 110 -10.87 9.36 -8.99
CA VAL A 110 -11.11 8.23 -8.10
C VAL A 110 -9.95 7.25 -8.24
N GLN A 111 -9.20 7.08 -7.16
CA GLN A 111 -8.05 6.17 -7.15
C GLN A 111 -8.48 4.71 -7.30
N VAL A 112 -7.72 3.97 -8.11
CA VAL A 112 -7.81 2.51 -8.24
C VAL A 112 -6.95 1.89 -7.13
N PRO A 113 -7.53 1.16 -6.16
CA PRO A 113 -6.79 0.65 -5.01
C PRO A 113 -5.57 -0.21 -5.39
N GLU A 114 -5.70 -1.04 -6.43
CA GLU A 114 -4.62 -1.92 -6.90
C GLU A 114 -3.45 -1.15 -7.54
N LEU A 115 -3.70 0.06 -8.07
CA LEU A 115 -2.66 0.93 -8.64
C LEU A 115 -2.00 1.82 -7.59
N ALA A 116 -2.69 2.10 -6.48
CA ALA A 116 -2.17 2.92 -5.39
C ALA A 116 -0.99 2.25 -4.65
N GLY A 117 -0.73 0.97 -4.95
CA GLY A 117 0.26 0.17 -4.25
C GLY A 117 -0.32 -0.30 -2.92
N GLU A 118 -0.13 -1.58 -2.62
CA GLU A 118 -0.52 -2.23 -1.36
C GLU A 118 0.16 -1.62 -0.11
N ASP A 119 0.89 -0.51 -0.24
CA ASP A 119 1.63 0.16 0.82
C ASP A 119 0.72 0.83 1.87
N GLU A 120 -0.56 1.09 1.58
CA GLU A 120 -1.49 1.70 2.55
C GLU A 120 -2.45 0.72 3.24
N ALA A 121 -2.67 -0.49 2.71
CA ALA A 121 -3.58 -1.48 3.31
C ALA A 121 -2.92 -2.38 4.37
N ARG A 122 -1.64 -2.13 4.71
CA ARG A 122 -0.97 -2.72 5.88
C ARG A 122 -1.04 -1.80 7.10
N GLY A 123 -2.15 -1.08 7.24
CA GLY A 123 -2.46 -0.25 8.39
C GLY A 123 -3.70 -0.79 9.11
N GLU A 124 -3.46 -1.40 10.27
CA GLU A 124 -4.38 -1.36 11.42
C GLU A 124 -5.65 -2.23 11.36
N ASP A 125 -5.53 -3.54 11.08
CA ASP A 125 -6.46 -4.58 11.57
C ASP A 125 -5.77 -5.48 12.64
N GLU A 126 -4.96 -4.86 13.51
CA GLU A 126 -4.55 -5.45 14.79
C GLU A 126 -5.28 -4.66 15.87
N ASP A 127 -6.55 -4.99 16.12
CA ASP A 127 -7.27 -4.80 17.40
C ASP A 127 -8.74 -5.28 17.22
N ASP A 128 -8.94 -6.56 16.84
CA ASP A 128 -10.18 -7.25 17.24
C ASP A 128 -9.89 -7.88 18.61
N GLU A 129 -10.16 -7.07 19.63
CA GLU A 129 -10.11 -7.42 21.04
C GLU A 129 -10.93 -8.69 21.30
N GLU A 130 -10.18 -9.75 21.58
CA GLU A 130 -10.49 -10.89 22.40
C GLU A 130 -11.53 -10.56 23.49
N TYR A 131 -12.82 -10.85 23.24
CA TYR A 131 -13.78 -11.04 24.32
C TYR A 131 -13.53 -12.40 24.96
N GLU A 132 -12.89 -12.32 26.11
CA GLU A 132 -12.79 -13.29 27.19
C GLU A 132 -14.03 -14.20 27.28
N ASP A 133 -13.90 -15.46 26.84
CA ASP A 133 -14.60 -16.56 27.50
C ASP A 133 -13.53 -17.40 28.20
N GLU A 134 -13.44 -17.17 29.50
CA GLU A 134 -12.72 -17.96 30.49
C GLU A 134 -13.08 -19.45 30.34
N ASP A 135 -12.18 -20.29 29.82
CA ASP A 135 -12.12 -21.72 30.16
C ASP A 135 -10.75 -22.33 29.76
N ASP A 136 -9.92 -22.52 30.79
CA ASP A 136 -8.77 -23.40 31.02
C ASP A 136 -8.18 -24.29 29.88
N ASP A 137 -6.84 -24.33 29.87
CA ASP A 137 -5.94 -25.34 29.27
C ASP A 137 -5.72 -25.33 27.73
N ALA A 138 -4.73 -24.57 27.24
CA ALA A 138 -3.67 -25.11 26.36
C ALA A 138 -2.58 -24.07 25.99
N LEU A 139 -1.34 -24.43 26.33
CA LEU A 139 -0.09 -23.73 26.07
C LEU A 139 0.36 -23.72 24.59
N ALA A 140 0.94 -22.57 24.22
CA ALA A 140 2.15 -22.39 23.41
C ALA A 140 2.08 -22.46 21.88
N GLN A 141 2.03 -21.27 21.24
CA GLN A 141 3.07 -20.75 20.32
C GLN A 141 2.53 -19.52 19.55
N GLY A 142 3.20 -18.37 19.67
CA GLY A 142 2.86 -17.21 18.82
C GLY A 142 3.35 -15.87 19.35
N ALA A 143 4.66 -15.69 19.49
CA ALA A 143 5.24 -14.38 19.79
C ALA A 143 6.32 -14.07 18.74
N GLY A 144 6.00 -13.20 17.78
CA GLY A 144 6.98 -12.71 16.81
C GLY A 144 6.36 -11.90 15.69
N GLY A 145 6.21 -10.59 15.87
CA GLY A 145 5.67 -9.77 14.78
C GLY A 145 5.59 -8.25 14.94
N VAL A 146 6.43 -7.56 15.73
CA VAL A 146 6.29 -6.08 15.90
C VAL A 146 7.57 -5.26 15.66
N PHE A 147 8.62 -5.79 15.01
CA PHE A 147 9.89 -5.05 14.84
C PHE A 147 10.47 -5.01 13.40
N GLY A 148 9.63 -5.09 12.37
CA GLY A 148 10.08 -5.35 10.98
C GLY A 148 10.72 -4.17 10.22
N ALA A 149 10.24 -2.93 10.35
CA ALA A 149 10.60 -1.88 9.39
C ALA A 149 11.62 -0.82 9.88
N ALA A 150 11.81 -0.66 11.19
CA ALA A 150 12.84 0.23 11.74
C ALA A 150 14.20 -0.47 11.98
N GLY A 151 14.25 -1.81 11.89
CA GLY A 151 15.39 -2.62 12.31
C GLY A 151 16.63 -2.57 11.41
N ALA A 152 16.53 -2.04 10.18
CA ALA A 152 17.66 -2.04 9.24
C ALA A 152 18.70 -0.94 9.49
N ALA A 153 18.39 0.06 10.34
CA ALA A 153 19.31 1.18 10.63
C ALA A 153 19.92 1.12 12.04
N PHE A 154 19.50 0.19 12.90
CA PHE A 154 20.06 0.04 14.23
C PHE A 154 21.26 -0.92 14.19
N PRO A 155 22.44 -0.52 14.69
CA PRO A 155 23.55 -1.44 14.81
C PRO A 155 23.14 -2.62 15.69
N GLN A 156 23.48 -3.83 15.26
CA GLN A 156 23.11 -5.12 15.88
C GLN A 156 23.35 -5.19 17.40
N GLY A 157 24.30 -4.43 17.93
CA GLY A 157 24.56 -4.33 19.37
C GLY A 157 23.46 -3.63 20.19
N MET A 158 22.59 -2.84 19.55
CA MET A 158 21.55 -2.07 20.25
C MET A 158 20.28 -2.87 20.51
N GLN A 159 19.96 -3.84 19.65
CA GLN A 159 18.81 -4.73 19.82
C GLN A 159 18.94 -5.59 21.08
N ARG A 160 20.17 -5.97 21.45
CA ARG A 160 20.44 -6.71 22.68
C ARG A 160 20.22 -5.87 23.94
N ASN A 161 20.67 -4.61 23.93
CA ASN A 161 20.52 -3.72 25.09
C ASN A 161 19.10 -3.18 25.27
N MET A 162 18.25 -3.19 24.22
CA MET A 162 16.85 -2.79 24.33
C MET A 162 15.96 -3.87 24.95
N ALA A 163 16.35 -5.15 24.89
CA ALA A 163 15.57 -6.24 25.48
C ALA A 163 15.49 -6.17 27.01
N ASP A 164 16.47 -5.52 27.65
CA ASP A 164 16.57 -5.38 29.11
C ASP A 164 16.10 -4.01 29.64
N MET A 165 15.70 -3.08 28.77
CA MET A 165 15.22 -1.76 29.20
C MET A 165 13.74 -1.82 29.60
N ASP A 166 13.41 -1.21 30.73
CA ASP A 166 12.02 -1.04 31.16
C ASP A 166 11.29 -0.16 30.13
N LEU A 167 10.00 -0.44 29.91
CA LEU A 167 9.14 0.33 28.99
C LEU A 167 9.17 1.84 29.30
N LYS A 168 9.34 2.20 30.58
CA LYS A 168 9.47 3.58 31.03
C LYS A 168 10.77 4.24 30.55
N ASP A 169 11.88 3.50 30.55
CA ASP A 169 13.17 4.01 30.07
C ASP A 169 13.15 4.19 28.53
N VAL A 170 12.46 3.30 27.81
CA VAL A 170 12.20 3.44 26.37
C VAL A 170 11.36 4.69 26.08
N ALA A 171 10.30 4.94 26.86
CA ALA A 171 9.46 6.13 26.70
C ALA A 171 10.22 7.43 27.01
N GLU A 172 11.05 7.44 28.06
CA GLU A 172 11.88 8.60 28.40
C GLU A 172 12.96 8.86 27.35
N MET A 173 13.55 7.80 26.79
CA MET A 173 14.49 7.88 25.66
C MET A 173 13.83 8.43 24.39
N ALA A 174 12.63 7.94 24.05
CA ALA A 174 11.85 8.44 22.91
C ALA A 174 11.48 9.92 23.07
N GLN A 175 11.02 10.31 24.26
CA GLN A 175 10.70 11.71 24.57
C GLN A 175 11.94 12.62 24.51
N LYS A 176 13.09 12.14 24.97
CA LYS A 176 14.37 12.87 24.89
C LYS A 176 14.88 13.00 23.46
N LEU A 177 14.69 11.98 22.62
CA LEU A 177 14.98 12.05 21.19
C LEU A 177 14.08 13.06 20.47
N LEU A 178 12.76 12.97 20.69
CA LEU A 178 11.78 13.85 20.06
C LEU A 178 11.94 15.31 20.45
N SER A 179 12.28 15.59 21.72
CA SER A 179 12.52 16.96 22.19
C SER A 179 13.81 17.61 21.64
N GLY A 180 14.74 16.82 21.10
CA GLY A 180 15.97 17.31 20.45
C GLY A 180 15.83 17.63 18.96
N LEU A 181 14.68 17.28 18.36
CA LEU A 181 14.38 17.49 16.96
C LEU A 181 13.70 18.84 16.76
N ASP A 182 14.32 19.70 15.95
CA ASP A 182 13.77 21.00 15.59
C ASP A 182 12.91 20.86 14.32
N PHE A 183 11.66 20.45 14.50
CA PHE A 183 10.70 20.32 13.40
C PHE A 183 10.40 21.67 12.74
N SER A 184 10.61 22.78 13.44
CA SER A 184 10.46 24.11 12.84
C SER A 184 11.58 24.39 11.82
N ALA A 185 12.80 23.94 12.08
CA ALA A 185 13.89 24.02 11.12
C ALA A 185 13.67 23.13 9.87
N LEU A 186 13.02 21.98 10.04
CA LEU A 186 12.64 21.09 8.93
C LEU A 186 11.60 21.76 8.01
N MET A 187 10.58 22.38 8.61
CA MET A 187 9.50 23.07 7.89
C MET A 187 9.96 24.39 7.24
N ALA A 188 11.02 25.01 7.76
CA ALA A 188 11.56 26.27 7.25
C ALA A 188 12.71 26.09 6.24
N ALA A 189 13.12 24.86 5.95
CA ALA A 189 14.20 24.61 5.00
C ALA A 189 13.75 24.82 3.55
N GLU A 190 14.56 25.53 2.76
CA GLU A 190 14.31 25.69 1.31
C GLU A 190 14.43 24.36 0.55
N ASP A 191 15.17 23.39 1.12
CA ASP A 191 15.31 22.04 0.59
C ASP A 191 15.00 20.99 1.68
N PRO A 192 13.84 20.31 1.62
CA PRO A 192 13.44 19.33 2.62
C PRO A 192 14.32 18.08 2.62
N GLN A 193 14.91 17.68 1.49
CA GLN A 193 15.80 16.52 1.44
C GLN A 193 17.13 16.80 2.13
N GLN A 194 17.68 18.00 1.95
CA GLN A 194 18.89 18.42 2.65
C GLN A 194 18.65 18.51 4.17
N ALA A 195 17.49 19.01 4.59
CA ALA A 195 17.12 19.08 6.00
C ALA A 195 16.92 17.70 6.64
N LEU A 196 16.28 16.76 5.93
CA LEU A 196 16.18 15.36 6.35
C LEU A 196 17.56 14.71 6.50
N THR A 197 18.46 14.94 5.55
CA THR A 197 19.83 14.41 5.59
C THR A 197 20.61 14.96 6.79
N ALA A 198 20.48 16.25 7.08
CA ALA A 198 21.10 16.87 8.26
C ALA A 198 20.51 16.34 9.57
N MET A 199 19.21 16.08 9.61
CA MET A 199 18.51 15.48 10.76
C MET A 199 19.00 14.05 11.00
N GLN A 200 19.11 13.22 9.96
CA GLN A 200 19.65 11.86 10.04
C GLN A 200 21.09 11.86 10.56
N ALA A 201 21.94 12.76 10.06
CA ALA A 201 23.32 12.92 10.54
C ALA A 201 23.38 13.33 12.02
N LYS A 202 22.48 14.21 12.46
CA LYS A 202 22.38 14.64 13.86
C LYS A 202 21.92 13.50 14.77
N MET A 203 20.91 12.72 14.36
CA MET A 203 20.44 11.55 15.10
C MET A 203 21.57 10.54 15.28
N ARG A 204 22.31 10.22 14.20
CA ARG A 204 23.46 9.31 14.27
C ARG A 204 24.53 9.80 15.26
N ALA A 205 24.85 11.09 15.26
CA ALA A 205 25.82 11.66 16.20
C ALA A 205 25.34 11.59 17.67
N GLN A 206 24.04 11.79 17.92
CA GLN A 206 23.46 11.65 19.26
C GLN A 206 23.48 10.19 19.73
N PHE A 207 23.18 9.24 18.84
CA PHE A 207 23.27 7.82 19.14
C PHE A 207 24.70 7.38 19.46
N GLU A 208 25.69 7.83 18.68
CA GLU A 208 27.10 7.53 18.97
C GLU A 208 27.57 8.13 20.30
N GLN A 209 27.09 9.32 20.67
CA GLN A 209 27.36 9.93 21.97
C GLN A 209 26.74 9.09 23.10
N PHE A 210 25.48 8.69 22.95
CA PHE A 210 24.78 7.90 23.96
C PHE A 210 25.40 6.52 24.15
N ALA A 211 25.76 5.84 23.06
CA ALA A 211 26.46 4.55 23.12
C ALA A 211 27.83 4.69 23.80
N ARG A 212 28.54 5.81 23.62
CA ARG A 212 29.80 6.08 24.33
C ARG A 212 29.59 6.33 25.84
N GLU A 213 28.49 6.98 26.21
CA GLU A 213 28.13 7.22 27.62
C GLU A 213 27.72 5.93 28.33
N GLN A 214 27.03 5.01 27.64
CA GLN A 214 26.63 3.71 28.22
C GLN A 214 27.73 2.64 28.17
N GLY A 215 28.48 2.54 27.07
CA GLY A 215 29.53 1.53 26.88
C GLY A 215 30.78 1.75 27.72
N ALA A 216 30.98 2.94 28.30
CA ALA A 216 32.07 3.20 29.24
C ALA A 216 31.88 2.50 30.61
N ALA A 217 30.76 1.79 30.83
CA ALA A 217 30.45 1.12 32.09
C ALA A 217 30.51 -0.42 32.05
N ALA A 218 30.71 -1.06 30.90
CA ALA A 218 30.48 -2.52 30.75
C ALA A 218 31.74 -3.40 30.55
N ASP A 219 32.95 -2.85 30.58
CA ASP A 219 34.20 -3.59 30.34
C ASP A 219 34.81 -4.21 31.64
N ASP A 220 34.03 -4.84 32.53
CA ASP A 220 34.61 -5.49 33.73
C ASP A 220 33.90 -6.73 34.30
N GLU A 221 33.27 -7.62 33.54
CA GLU A 221 32.99 -9.01 34.01
C GLU A 221 33.04 -9.94 32.78
N GLY A 222 33.98 -10.87 32.62
CA GLY A 222 34.09 -12.10 33.42
C GLY A 222 33.73 -13.29 32.52
N ASP A 223 34.63 -13.60 31.58
CA ASP A 223 34.52 -14.60 30.51
C ASP A 223 34.75 -16.01 31.08
N ASP A 224 33.70 -16.72 31.50
CA ASP A 224 33.77 -18.12 31.94
C ASP A 224 32.41 -18.83 31.70
N ASP A 225 32.19 -19.49 30.54
CA ASP A 225 31.63 -20.86 30.56
C ASP A 225 31.75 -21.56 29.20
N GLU A 226 32.51 -22.65 29.19
CA GLU A 226 32.60 -23.63 28.10
C GLU A 226 31.46 -24.64 28.27
N GLY A 227 30.57 -24.73 27.27
CA GLY A 227 29.43 -25.66 27.31
C GLY A 227 29.20 -26.34 25.97
N ASP A 228 29.93 -27.44 25.79
CA ASP A 228 29.87 -28.46 24.74
C ASP A 228 28.50 -29.19 24.77
N ASP A 229 27.77 -29.25 23.65
CA ASP A 229 26.68 -30.23 23.48
C ASP A 229 26.53 -30.62 22.00
N GLU A 230 26.99 -31.85 21.72
CA GLU A 230 26.85 -32.58 20.46
C GLU A 230 25.50 -33.34 20.46
N GLY A 231 24.79 -33.35 19.33
CA GLY A 231 23.68 -34.28 19.05
C GLY A 231 22.52 -33.58 18.34
N ASP A 232 21.82 -34.15 17.38
CA ASP A 232 21.69 -35.55 17.01
C ASP A 232 21.16 -35.59 15.56
N ASP A 233 21.72 -36.50 14.76
CA ASP A 233 21.43 -36.69 13.35
C ASP A 233 20.14 -37.51 13.21
N ALA A 234 19.04 -36.90 12.77
CA ALA A 234 17.82 -37.63 12.42
C ALA A 234 17.56 -37.57 10.90
N GLU A 235 17.92 -38.67 10.24
CA GLU A 235 17.61 -39.00 8.85
C GLU A 235 16.09 -38.96 8.59
N PHE A 236 15.64 -38.16 7.62
CA PHE A 236 14.26 -38.13 7.14
C PHE A 236 14.12 -39.04 5.92
N PRO A 237 13.27 -40.09 5.94
CA PRO A 237 13.01 -40.92 4.77
C PRO A 237 12.17 -40.14 3.75
N GLY A 238 12.60 -40.20 2.49
CA GLY A 238 11.90 -39.62 1.35
C GLY A 238 10.63 -40.42 1.00
N ASP A 239 9.52 -39.70 0.89
CA ASP A 239 8.32 -40.19 0.24
C ASP A 239 8.40 -39.86 -1.26
N ASP A 240 8.66 -40.92 -2.03
CA ASP A 240 8.37 -41.02 -3.46
C ASP A 240 6.84 -41.01 -3.64
N ASP A 241 6.26 -39.93 -4.18
CA ASP A 241 4.87 -39.96 -4.68
C ASP A 241 4.82 -39.72 -6.20
N GLU A 242 4.51 -40.78 -6.92
CA GLU A 242 4.34 -40.85 -8.37
C GLU A 242 3.00 -40.21 -8.78
N GLY A 243 3.05 -38.99 -9.32
CA GLY A 243 1.88 -38.37 -9.95
C GLY A 243 1.47 -39.03 -11.28
N PRO A 244 0.17 -39.33 -11.50
CA PRO A 244 -0.30 -39.95 -12.74
C PRO A 244 -0.28 -38.99 -13.94
N LYS A 245 0.24 -39.51 -15.06
CA LYS A 245 0.23 -38.87 -16.39
C LYS A 245 -1.20 -38.85 -16.93
N ASN A 246 -1.78 -37.66 -17.09
CA ASN A 246 -3.03 -37.52 -17.84
C ASN A 246 -2.74 -37.44 -19.34
N ASP A 247 -3.21 -38.47 -20.03
CA ASP A 247 -3.23 -38.64 -21.47
C ASP A 247 -4.12 -37.58 -22.14
N LYS A 248 -3.57 -36.98 -23.20
CA LYS A 248 -4.28 -36.15 -24.17
C LYS A 248 -5.27 -37.01 -24.97
N ALA A 249 -6.54 -36.63 -24.98
CA ALA A 249 -7.50 -37.07 -25.99
C ALA A 249 -7.97 -35.87 -26.83
N ARG A 250 -7.58 -35.94 -28.11
CA ARG A 250 -8.12 -35.35 -29.36
C ARG A 250 -9.20 -34.28 -29.30
#